data_AF-A0A4U2GU75-F1
#
_entry.id   AF-A0A4U2GU75-F1
#
_cell.length_a   1.000
_cell.length_b   1.000
_cell.length_c   1.000
_cell.angle_alpha   90.00
_cell.angle_beta   90.00
_cell.angle_gamma   90.00
#
_symmetry.space_group_name_H-M   'P 1'
#
loop_
_entity.id
_entity.type
_entity.pdbx_description
1 polymer ?
#
loop_
_entity_poly.entity_id
_entity_poly.type
_entity_poly.pdbx_seq_one_letter_code
_entity_poly.pdbx_strand_id
1 'polypeptide(L)'
;MKIVIAPDSFKESLSAVSVAACIEKGFREIFPDAEYVTLPLADGGEGTVDVLLQGLVGEKRHRQVEGPLGQQVNAEWAMLESSNSNPNKTALVEIAAASGLDLLKPEQRDPLIASSFGTGQLILEAIEQGAQTIILGLGGSATNDGGAGIVQALGGTLLDNAGQELNRGGVALADLSSIDLTDLDSRYADIELIVACDVDNPLCGDNGASHIFGPQKGASPEQVVMLDKALENFAQVVESQGCVRGDDPVHKRTGYGAAGGAPMGLGLLFNMQIKPGIEMVLDVLQADEVLKGADLVITGEGQMDNQTLQGKTPYGIAKRASLQGIPTIGIAGSLGTEVEALYGEMNSLFGTVRSPQSLEQVLREAELNLTRTARNIASTLRLGHAIFK
;
A
#
# COMPACT_ATOMS: atom_id res chain seq x y z
N MET A 1 18.53 4.65 27.33
CA MET A 1 18.37 5.18 25.97
C MET A 1 17.54 4.18 25.21
N LYS A 2 16.37 4.58 24.74
CA LYS A 2 15.48 3.76 23.91
C LYS A 2 15.62 4.19 22.45
N ILE A 3 15.95 3.26 21.58
CA ILE A 3 16.16 3.47 20.14
C ILE A 3 15.13 2.65 19.38
N VAL A 4 14.27 3.32 18.63
CA VAL A 4 13.31 2.68 17.73
C VAL A 4 13.94 2.58 16.34
N ILE A 5 13.98 1.38 15.78
CA ILE A 5 14.54 1.09 14.46
C ILE A 5 13.39 0.67 13.56
N ALA A 6 12.94 1.58 12.70
CA ALA A 6 11.74 1.42 11.89
C ALA A 6 12.00 1.66 10.38
N PRO A 7 12.69 0.74 9.69
CA PRO A 7 13.03 0.88 8.28
C PRO A 7 12.03 0.17 7.36
N ASP A 8 12.05 0.58 6.09
CA ASP A 8 11.58 -0.21 4.95
C ASP A 8 12.65 -1.23 4.51
N SER A 9 12.24 -2.12 3.61
CA SER A 9 13.11 -2.92 2.78
C SER A 9 14.06 -2.07 1.92
N PHE A 10 15.22 -2.64 1.62
CA PHE A 10 16.05 -2.17 0.52
C PHE A 10 15.68 -3.02 -0.68
N LYS A 11 14.87 -2.45 -1.60
CA LYS A 11 14.35 -3.16 -2.79
C LYS A 11 15.45 -3.93 -3.50
N GLU A 12 15.14 -5.16 -3.88
CA GLU A 12 16.07 -6.13 -4.52
C GLU A 12 17.32 -6.49 -3.69
N SER A 13 17.36 -6.16 -2.40
CA SER A 13 18.53 -6.36 -1.54
C SER A 13 18.21 -7.01 -0.19
N LEU A 14 17.58 -6.26 0.72
CA LEU A 14 17.36 -6.66 2.11
C LEU A 14 15.88 -6.46 2.47
N SER A 15 15.31 -7.43 3.18
CA SER A 15 13.98 -7.25 3.81
C SER A 15 14.04 -6.18 4.91
N ALA A 16 12.90 -5.58 5.25
CA ALA A 16 12.81 -4.58 6.33
C ALA A 16 13.37 -5.11 7.67
N VAL A 17 13.14 -6.39 7.98
CA VAL A 17 13.71 -7.07 9.15
C VAL A 17 15.22 -7.13 9.09
N SER A 18 15.76 -7.53 7.93
CA SER A 18 17.21 -7.62 7.73
C SER A 18 17.85 -6.24 7.88
N VAL A 19 17.21 -5.19 7.34
CA VAL A 19 17.67 -3.80 7.50
C VAL A 19 17.66 -3.41 8.98
N ALA A 20 16.58 -3.67 9.72
CA ALA A 20 16.49 -3.37 11.14
C ALA A 20 17.57 -4.09 11.96
N ALA A 21 17.79 -5.38 11.69
CA ALA A 21 18.81 -6.19 12.35
C ALA A 21 20.24 -5.68 12.09
N CYS A 22 20.54 -5.23 10.86
CA CYS A 22 21.84 -4.62 10.53
C CYS A 22 22.09 -3.34 11.32
N ILE A 23 21.07 -2.48 11.38
CA ILE A 23 21.14 -1.20 12.10
C ILE A 23 21.36 -1.47 13.59
N GLU A 24 20.56 -2.36 14.18
CA GLU A 24 20.67 -2.75 15.59
C GLU A 24 22.06 -3.31 15.90
N LYS A 25 22.55 -4.25 15.07
CA LYS A 25 23.89 -4.83 15.21
C LYS A 25 24.97 -3.76 15.24
N GLY A 26 24.92 -2.80 14.31
CA GLY A 26 25.90 -1.71 14.27
C GLY A 26 25.82 -0.79 15.49
N PHE A 27 24.60 -0.43 15.92
CA PHE A 27 24.42 0.42 17.10
C PHE A 27 24.84 -0.27 18.40
N ARG A 28 24.57 -1.57 18.56
CA ARG A 28 24.92 -2.35 19.75
C ARG A 28 26.42 -2.43 20.00
N GLU A 29 27.26 -2.31 18.97
CA GLU A 29 28.72 -2.21 19.14
C GLU A 29 29.15 -0.98 19.94
N ILE A 30 28.34 0.08 19.94
CA ILE A 30 28.65 1.35 20.60
C ILE A 30 27.79 1.57 21.86
N PHE A 31 26.52 1.18 21.81
CA PHE A 31 25.54 1.33 22.89
C PHE A 31 24.93 -0.03 23.28
N PRO A 32 25.72 -0.97 23.85
CA PRO A 32 25.26 -2.34 24.13
C PRO A 32 24.06 -2.40 25.09
N ASP A 33 23.98 -1.46 26.02
CA ASP A 33 22.94 -1.38 27.07
C ASP A 33 21.73 -0.53 26.68
N ALA A 34 21.66 -0.02 25.43
CA ALA A 34 20.46 0.65 24.96
C ALA A 34 19.29 -0.35 24.80
N GLU A 35 18.08 0.15 25.01
CA GLU A 35 16.86 -0.57 24.66
C GLU A 35 16.63 -0.39 23.16
N TYR A 36 16.50 -1.50 22.43
CA TYR A 36 16.23 -1.49 21.01
C TYR A 36 14.84 -2.05 20.74
N VAL A 37 14.04 -1.29 20.01
CA VAL A 37 12.73 -1.71 19.56
C VAL A 37 12.71 -1.68 18.04
N THR A 38 12.65 -2.84 17.42
CA THR A 38 12.58 -2.97 15.96
C THR A 38 11.13 -2.95 15.51
N LEU A 39 10.82 -2.13 14.52
CA LEU A 39 9.52 -2.03 13.90
C LEU A 39 9.67 -2.03 12.37
N PRO A 40 9.87 -3.19 11.72
CA PRO A 40 9.92 -3.28 10.27
C PRO A 40 8.64 -2.70 9.65
N LEU A 41 8.78 -1.88 8.61
CA LEU A 41 7.67 -1.16 7.97
C LEU A 41 7.55 -1.50 6.48
N ALA A 42 6.41 -1.13 5.91
CA ALA A 42 6.08 -1.19 4.49
C ALA A 42 5.19 0.03 4.14
N ASP A 43 5.05 0.32 2.85
CA ASP A 43 4.32 1.46 2.34
C ASP A 43 2.89 1.14 1.86
N GLY A 44 2.37 -0.08 2.09
CA GLY A 44 1.03 -0.49 1.67
C GLY A 44 0.97 -1.16 0.29
N GLY A 45 2.11 -1.28 -0.39
CA GLY A 45 2.28 -2.07 -1.60
C GLY A 45 2.50 -3.57 -1.36
N GLU A 46 3.10 -4.23 -2.34
CA GLU A 46 3.45 -5.66 -2.29
C GLU A 46 4.35 -5.98 -1.08
N GLY A 47 4.02 -7.06 -0.37
CA GLY A 47 4.80 -7.53 0.79
C GLY A 47 4.43 -6.83 2.09
N THR A 48 3.42 -5.95 2.09
CA THR A 48 2.88 -5.34 3.31
C THR A 48 2.29 -6.39 4.24
N VAL A 49 1.61 -7.40 3.69
CA VAL A 49 1.08 -8.54 4.48
C VAL A 49 2.19 -9.24 5.26
N ASP A 50 3.33 -9.50 4.63
CA ASP A 50 4.48 -10.15 5.24
C ASP A 50 5.06 -9.33 6.39
N VAL A 51 5.19 -8.02 6.20
CA VAL A 51 5.73 -7.11 7.21
C VAL A 51 4.80 -7.04 8.42
N LEU A 52 3.49 -6.88 8.21
CA LEU A 52 2.52 -6.79 9.30
C LEU A 52 2.45 -8.08 10.12
N LEU A 53 2.53 -9.25 9.49
CA LEU A 53 2.51 -10.54 10.18
C LEU A 53 3.77 -10.84 11.00
N GLN A 54 4.86 -10.11 10.81
CA GLN A 54 6.04 -10.24 11.65
C GLN A 54 5.87 -9.52 13.00
N GLY A 55 5.09 -8.44 13.03
CA GLY A 55 4.83 -7.64 14.22
C GLY A 55 3.54 -8.00 14.95
N LEU A 56 2.61 -8.69 14.29
CA LEU A 56 1.25 -8.93 14.80
C LEU A 56 0.89 -10.41 14.80
N VAL A 57 -0.05 -10.77 15.68
CA VAL A 57 -0.59 -12.13 15.73
C VAL A 57 -1.62 -12.29 14.61
N GLY A 58 -1.29 -13.11 13.63
CA GLY A 58 -2.16 -13.43 12.52
C GLY A 58 -1.68 -14.61 11.72
N GLU A 59 -2.47 -15.01 10.74
CA GLU A 59 -2.18 -16.17 9.88
C GLU A 59 -2.35 -15.81 8.41
N LYS A 60 -1.38 -16.23 7.60
CA LYS A 60 -1.55 -16.27 6.13
C LYS A 60 -2.56 -17.31 5.75
N ARG A 61 -3.39 -16.98 4.77
CA ARG A 61 -4.46 -17.80 4.23
C ARG A 61 -4.38 -17.80 2.71
N HIS A 62 -4.92 -18.85 2.13
CA HIS A 62 -4.96 -19.04 0.70
C HIS A 62 -6.37 -19.35 0.25
N ARG A 63 -6.77 -18.82 -0.90
CA ARG A 63 -8.06 -19.11 -1.53
C ARG A 63 -7.88 -19.20 -3.04
N GLN A 64 -8.49 -20.21 -3.65
CA GLN A 64 -8.67 -20.21 -5.10
C GLN A 64 -9.77 -19.22 -5.48
N VAL A 65 -9.40 -18.25 -6.31
CA VAL A 65 -10.25 -17.17 -6.82
C VAL A 65 -10.02 -16.98 -8.30
N GLU A 66 -10.90 -16.23 -8.96
CA GLU A 66 -10.75 -15.87 -10.36
C GLU A 66 -9.68 -14.79 -10.56
N GLY A 67 -8.68 -15.10 -11.37
CA GLY A 67 -7.64 -14.18 -11.80
C GLY A 67 -8.17 -13.09 -12.75
N PRO A 68 -7.31 -12.17 -13.19
CA PRO A 68 -7.74 -11.01 -14.00
C PRO A 68 -8.50 -11.39 -15.27
N LEU A 69 -8.17 -12.52 -15.92
CA LEU A 69 -8.81 -12.97 -17.17
C LEU A 69 -9.72 -14.20 -16.96
N GLY A 70 -10.15 -14.47 -15.72
CA GLY A 70 -11.11 -15.52 -15.36
C GLY A 70 -10.50 -16.90 -15.04
N GLN A 71 -9.21 -17.12 -15.31
CA GLN A 71 -8.53 -18.35 -14.87
C GLN A 71 -8.41 -18.41 -13.35
N GLN A 72 -8.48 -19.60 -12.74
CA GLN A 72 -8.29 -19.74 -11.30
C GLN A 72 -6.84 -19.44 -10.89
N VAL A 73 -6.68 -18.65 -9.83
CA VAL A 73 -5.39 -18.34 -9.20
C VAL A 73 -5.47 -18.66 -7.71
N ASN A 74 -4.36 -19.07 -7.11
CA ASN A 74 -4.27 -19.28 -5.68
C ASN A 74 -3.80 -17.98 -5.02
N ALA A 75 -4.73 -17.18 -4.52
CA ALA A 75 -4.44 -15.89 -3.95
C ALA A 75 -4.13 -16.00 -2.45
N GLU A 76 -3.10 -15.28 -2.02
CA GLU A 76 -2.69 -15.17 -0.62
C GLU A 76 -3.30 -13.91 0.01
N TRP A 77 -3.70 -14.02 1.27
CA TRP A 77 -4.17 -12.93 2.11
C TRP A 77 -3.87 -13.26 3.57
N ALA A 78 -4.13 -12.35 4.50
CA ALA A 78 -3.91 -12.62 5.92
C ALA A 78 -5.05 -12.18 6.81
N MET A 79 -5.18 -12.86 7.95
CA MET A 79 -6.11 -12.49 9.00
C MET A 79 -5.32 -12.20 10.28
N LEU A 80 -5.42 -10.97 10.77
CA LEU A 80 -4.94 -10.56 12.07
C LEU A 80 -6.03 -10.81 13.12
N GLU A 81 -5.63 -11.44 14.21
CA GLU A 81 -6.53 -11.68 15.33
C GLU A 81 -6.69 -10.42 16.19
N SER A 82 -7.83 -10.34 16.89
CA SER A 82 -8.06 -9.28 17.86
C SER A 82 -7.02 -9.34 18.98
N SER A 83 -6.51 -8.19 19.37
CA SER A 83 -5.52 -8.02 20.42
C SER A 83 -5.80 -6.73 21.20
N ASN A 84 -5.05 -6.51 22.29
CA ASN A 84 -5.14 -5.24 23.02
C ASN A 84 -4.79 -4.02 22.15
N SER A 85 -3.96 -4.24 21.11
CA SER A 85 -3.55 -3.20 20.17
C SER A 85 -4.45 -3.10 18.93
N ASN A 86 -5.15 -4.18 18.58
CA ASN A 86 -6.10 -4.18 17.48
C ASN A 86 -7.40 -4.86 17.95
N PRO A 87 -8.39 -4.13 18.48
CA PRO A 87 -9.58 -4.75 19.05
C PRO A 87 -10.42 -5.51 18.00
N ASN A 88 -10.26 -5.18 16.72
CA ASN A 88 -11.02 -5.78 15.63
C ASN A 88 -10.23 -6.88 14.93
N LYS A 89 -10.93 -7.95 14.55
CA LYS A 89 -10.36 -8.94 13.65
C LYS A 89 -10.18 -8.30 12.26
N THR A 90 -8.95 -8.29 11.76
CA THR A 90 -8.59 -7.47 10.59
C THR A 90 -8.06 -8.32 9.45
N ALA A 91 -8.69 -8.25 8.29
CA ALA A 91 -8.18 -8.86 7.07
C ALA A 91 -7.20 -7.93 6.36
N LEU A 92 -6.07 -8.49 5.92
CA LEU A 92 -5.11 -7.83 5.04
C LEU A 92 -5.22 -8.48 3.66
N VAL A 93 -5.63 -7.68 2.67
CA VAL A 93 -5.84 -8.13 1.29
C VAL A 93 -5.02 -7.23 0.37
N GLU A 94 -4.37 -7.81 -0.62
CA GLU A 94 -3.69 -7.07 -1.69
C GLU A 94 -4.41 -7.36 -3.01
N ILE A 95 -4.79 -6.32 -3.75
CA ILE A 95 -5.48 -6.50 -5.05
C ILE A 95 -4.62 -7.31 -6.02
N ALA A 96 -3.28 -7.20 -5.91
CA ALA A 96 -2.35 -7.93 -6.74
C ALA A 96 -2.46 -9.46 -6.58
N ALA A 97 -2.83 -9.94 -5.39
CA ALA A 97 -2.90 -11.38 -5.10
C ALA A 97 -3.96 -12.12 -5.95
N ALA A 98 -5.07 -11.44 -6.28
CA ALA A 98 -6.14 -11.99 -7.10
C ALA A 98 -6.25 -11.35 -8.48
N SER A 99 -5.94 -10.05 -8.58
CA SER A 99 -6.20 -9.23 -9.76
C SER A 99 -4.94 -8.46 -10.22
N GLY A 100 -3.75 -9.00 -9.95
CA GLY A 100 -2.45 -8.36 -10.20
C GLY A 100 -1.84 -8.58 -11.58
N LEU A 101 -0.92 -7.69 -11.95
CA LEU A 101 -0.14 -7.75 -13.20
C LEU A 101 0.80 -8.95 -13.26
N ASP A 102 1.35 -9.39 -12.13
CA ASP A 102 2.30 -10.50 -12.07
C ASP A 102 1.66 -11.87 -12.29
N LEU A 103 0.32 -11.91 -12.26
CA LEU A 103 -0.47 -13.08 -12.66
C LEU A 103 -0.55 -13.23 -14.19
N LEU A 104 -0.10 -12.23 -14.95
CA LEU A 104 -0.20 -12.17 -16.40
C LEU A 104 1.18 -12.00 -17.04
N LYS A 105 1.43 -12.74 -18.11
CA LYS A 105 2.55 -12.43 -19.01
C LYS A 105 2.27 -11.11 -19.75
N PRO A 106 3.30 -10.34 -20.14
CA PRO A 106 3.11 -9.09 -20.86
C PRO A 106 2.18 -9.18 -22.07
N GLU A 107 2.26 -10.26 -22.85
CA GLU A 107 1.41 -10.52 -24.02
C GLU A 107 -0.05 -10.88 -23.70
N GLN A 108 -0.36 -11.19 -22.44
CA GLN A 108 -1.72 -11.50 -21.99
C GLN A 108 -2.45 -10.29 -21.41
N ARG A 109 -1.74 -9.18 -21.19
CA ARG A 109 -2.29 -8.00 -20.52
C ARG A 109 -3.34 -7.35 -21.41
N ASP A 110 -4.59 -7.39 -20.97
CA ASP A 110 -5.72 -6.77 -21.66
C ASP A 110 -6.65 -6.09 -20.62
N PRO A 111 -6.49 -4.78 -20.39
CA PRO A 111 -7.26 -4.07 -19.38
C PRO A 111 -8.72 -3.83 -19.80
N LEU A 112 -9.10 -4.11 -21.05
CA LEU A 112 -10.50 -4.04 -21.49
C LEU A 112 -11.35 -5.12 -20.83
N ILE A 113 -10.79 -6.32 -20.68
CA ILE A 113 -11.49 -7.50 -20.16
C ILE A 113 -11.00 -7.92 -18.77
N ALA A 114 -9.86 -7.43 -18.32
CA ALA A 114 -9.34 -7.74 -17.00
C ALA A 114 -10.30 -7.30 -15.88
N SER A 115 -10.62 -8.21 -14.97
CA SER A 115 -11.62 -8.03 -13.92
C SER A 115 -11.05 -8.14 -12.50
N SER A 116 -11.61 -7.32 -11.61
CA SER A 116 -11.33 -7.31 -10.17
C SER A 116 -12.15 -8.34 -9.37
N PHE A 117 -12.91 -9.22 -10.04
CA PHE A 117 -13.84 -10.16 -9.41
C PHE A 117 -13.19 -11.06 -8.34
N GLY A 118 -11.99 -11.60 -8.61
CA GLY A 118 -11.27 -12.41 -7.60
C GLY A 118 -10.90 -11.66 -6.33
N THR A 119 -10.65 -10.35 -6.44
CA THR A 119 -10.42 -9.52 -5.25
C THR A 119 -11.70 -9.44 -4.42
N GLY A 120 -12.87 -9.29 -5.05
CA GLY A 120 -14.14 -9.35 -4.35
C GLY A 120 -14.41 -10.71 -3.69
N GLN A 121 -13.98 -11.82 -4.30
CA GLN A 121 -14.04 -13.15 -3.68
C GLN A 121 -13.16 -13.26 -2.42
N LEU A 122 -11.98 -12.63 -2.40
CA LEU A 122 -11.14 -12.56 -1.20
C LEU A 122 -11.78 -11.73 -0.10
N ILE A 123 -12.36 -10.57 -0.45
CA ILE A 123 -13.07 -9.71 0.50
C ILE A 123 -14.25 -10.46 1.11
N LEU A 124 -15.04 -11.17 0.29
CA LEU A 124 -16.15 -11.99 0.76
C LEU A 124 -15.69 -13.08 1.73
N GLU A 125 -14.64 -13.83 1.38
CA GLU A 125 -14.05 -14.83 2.27
C GLU A 125 -13.59 -14.20 3.59
N ALA A 126 -12.92 -13.04 3.56
CA ALA A 126 -12.50 -12.35 4.77
C ALA A 126 -13.69 -12.01 5.70
N ILE A 127 -14.79 -11.52 5.14
CA ILE A 127 -16.02 -11.19 5.87
C ILE A 127 -16.67 -12.46 6.44
N GLU A 128 -16.74 -13.54 5.65
CA GLU A 128 -17.24 -14.85 6.11
C GLU A 128 -16.41 -15.44 7.26
N GLN A 129 -15.11 -15.13 7.29
CA GLN A 129 -14.16 -15.52 8.33
C GLN A 129 -14.18 -14.57 9.55
N GLY A 130 -15.10 -13.61 9.57
CA GLY A 130 -15.38 -12.71 10.68
C GLY A 130 -14.50 -11.46 10.74
N ALA A 131 -13.90 -11.04 9.62
CA ALA A 131 -13.24 -9.74 9.57
C ALA A 131 -14.25 -8.63 9.87
N GLN A 132 -13.83 -7.66 10.68
CA GLN A 132 -14.59 -6.43 10.99
C GLN A 132 -13.93 -5.21 10.34
N THR A 133 -12.61 -5.27 10.18
CA THR A 133 -11.83 -4.30 9.42
C THR A 133 -11.16 -5.02 8.26
N ILE A 134 -11.16 -4.39 7.09
CA ILE A 134 -10.42 -4.87 5.91
C ILE A 134 -9.45 -3.78 5.50
N ILE A 135 -8.19 -4.16 5.37
CA ILE A 135 -7.14 -3.32 4.83
C ILE A 135 -6.83 -3.84 3.44
N LEU A 136 -7.02 -2.99 2.44
CA LEU A 136 -6.83 -3.33 1.04
C LEU A 136 -5.69 -2.51 0.42
N GLY A 137 -4.61 -3.20 0.05
CA GLY A 137 -3.53 -2.65 -0.78
C GLY A 137 -3.91 -2.61 -2.26
N LEU A 138 -3.75 -1.46 -2.91
CA LEU A 138 -4.13 -1.26 -4.33
C LEU A 138 -2.97 -1.34 -5.34
N GLY A 139 -1.75 -1.61 -4.87
CA GLY A 139 -0.59 -1.75 -5.75
C GLY A 139 -0.71 -2.92 -6.73
N GLY A 140 -0.09 -2.79 -7.91
CA GLY A 140 0.12 -3.91 -8.83
C GLY A 140 -1.10 -4.42 -9.61
N SER A 141 -2.24 -3.71 -9.63
CA SER A 141 -3.46 -4.16 -10.34
C SER A 141 -3.27 -4.35 -11.85
N ALA A 142 -3.86 -5.41 -12.43
CA ALA A 142 -3.99 -5.62 -13.88
C ALA A 142 -5.26 -5.00 -14.49
N THR A 143 -6.19 -4.54 -13.65
CA THR A 143 -7.57 -4.21 -14.04
C THR A 143 -7.77 -2.73 -14.31
N ASN A 144 -8.78 -2.40 -15.12
CA ASN A 144 -9.26 -1.02 -15.33
C ASN A 144 -10.79 -0.97 -15.36
N ASP A 145 -11.40 -1.74 -14.46
CA ASP A 145 -12.83 -2.01 -14.41
C ASP A 145 -13.56 -1.20 -13.33
N GLY A 146 -12.96 -0.16 -12.75
CA GLY A 146 -13.62 0.65 -11.73
C GLY A 146 -13.94 -0.11 -10.43
N GLY A 147 -13.44 -1.32 -10.23
CA GLY A 147 -13.90 -2.20 -9.15
C GLY A 147 -15.27 -2.82 -9.40
N ALA A 148 -15.78 -2.79 -10.64
CA ALA A 148 -17.04 -3.41 -11.02
C ALA A 148 -17.05 -4.93 -10.74
N GLY A 149 -15.94 -5.61 -11.02
CA GLY A 149 -15.78 -7.03 -10.66
C GLY A 149 -15.93 -7.28 -9.17
N ILE A 150 -15.37 -6.40 -8.32
CA ILE A 150 -15.56 -6.47 -6.85
C ILE A 150 -17.05 -6.34 -6.52
N VAL A 151 -17.75 -5.35 -7.07
CA VAL A 151 -19.19 -5.16 -6.85
C VAL A 151 -19.99 -6.42 -7.21
N GLN A 152 -19.71 -7.00 -8.38
CA GLN A 152 -20.36 -8.25 -8.83
C GLN A 152 -20.07 -9.43 -7.91
N ALA A 153 -18.83 -9.59 -7.45
CA ALA A 153 -18.45 -10.70 -6.57
C ALA A 153 -19.10 -10.62 -5.18
N LEU A 154 -19.40 -9.41 -4.71
CA LEU A 154 -20.07 -9.19 -3.42
C LEU A 154 -21.60 -9.15 -3.52
N GLY A 155 -22.18 -9.41 -4.69
CA GLY A 155 -23.62 -9.58 -4.89
C GLY A 155 -24.34 -8.35 -5.49
N GLY A 156 -23.62 -7.29 -5.83
CA GLY A 156 -24.20 -6.19 -6.60
C GLY A 156 -24.37 -6.57 -8.07
N THR A 157 -25.43 -6.10 -8.72
CA THR A 157 -25.70 -6.40 -10.13
C THR A 157 -25.54 -5.14 -10.97
N LEU A 158 -24.71 -5.20 -12.01
CA LEU A 158 -24.51 -4.10 -12.96
C LEU A 158 -25.24 -4.43 -14.25
N LEU A 159 -26.20 -3.59 -14.66
CA LEU A 159 -27.15 -3.89 -15.72
C LEU A 159 -26.99 -2.96 -16.93
N ASP A 160 -27.12 -3.54 -18.12
CA ASP A 160 -27.24 -2.80 -19.38
C ASP A 160 -28.65 -2.22 -19.60
N ASN A 161 -28.85 -1.54 -20.72
CA ASN A 161 -30.15 -0.97 -21.10
C ASN A 161 -31.25 -2.02 -21.38
N ALA A 162 -30.89 -3.29 -21.57
CA ALA A 162 -31.81 -4.41 -21.73
C ALA A 162 -32.14 -5.10 -20.39
N GLY A 163 -31.55 -4.64 -19.28
CA GLY A 163 -31.69 -5.27 -17.97
C GLY A 163 -30.92 -6.59 -17.84
N GLN A 164 -29.91 -6.80 -18.67
CA GLN A 164 -29.00 -7.95 -18.56
C GLN A 164 -27.76 -7.56 -17.76
N GLU A 165 -27.22 -8.51 -17.00
CA GLU A 165 -25.98 -8.29 -16.27
C GLU A 165 -24.81 -8.09 -17.24
N LEU A 166 -23.99 -7.07 -16.95
CA LEU A 166 -22.79 -6.77 -17.71
C LEU A 166 -21.77 -7.90 -17.59
N ASN A 167 -21.07 -8.13 -18.71
CA ASN A 167 -19.83 -8.89 -18.67
C ASN A 167 -18.81 -8.18 -17.79
N ARG A 168 -17.87 -8.96 -17.26
CA ARG A 168 -16.75 -8.42 -16.49
C ARG A 168 -15.74 -7.70 -17.39
N GLY A 169 -15.01 -6.75 -16.80
CA GLY A 169 -13.95 -5.98 -17.45
C GLY A 169 -14.32 -4.52 -17.68
N GLY A 170 -13.31 -3.68 -17.90
CA GLY A 170 -13.49 -2.22 -18.01
C GLY A 170 -14.29 -1.76 -19.22
N VAL A 171 -14.22 -2.48 -20.34
CA VAL A 171 -14.94 -2.07 -21.57
C VAL A 171 -16.46 -2.19 -21.41
N ALA A 172 -16.93 -3.18 -20.64
CA ALA A 172 -18.36 -3.42 -20.44
C ALA A 172 -19.07 -2.25 -19.74
N LEU A 173 -18.34 -1.44 -18.97
CA LEU A 173 -18.88 -0.27 -18.31
C LEU A 173 -19.38 0.81 -19.26
N ALA A 174 -18.98 0.78 -20.54
CA ALA A 174 -19.54 1.66 -21.56
C ALA A 174 -21.04 1.43 -21.78
N ASP A 175 -21.53 0.22 -21.52
CA ASP A 175 -22.94 -0.18 -21.72
C ASP A 175 -23.75 -0.14 -20.40
N LEU A 176 -23.13 0.26 -19.28
CA LEU A 176 -23.80 0.34 -17.98
C LEU A 176 -24.96 1.35 -18.02
N SER A 177 -26.12 0.89 -17.57
CA SER A 177 -27.35 1.68 -17.50
C SER A 177 -27.85 1.85 -16.06
N SER A 178 -27.74 0.81 -15.24
CA SER A 178 -28.17 0.86 -13.83
C SER A 178 -27.40 -0.12 -12.97
N ILE A 179 -27.36 0.18 -11.66
CA ILE A 179 -26.75 -0.65 -10.63
C ILE A 179 -27.85 -1.05 -9.65
N ASP A 180 -27.91 -2.33 -9.32
CA ASP A 180 -28.78 -2.90 -8.29
C ASP A 180 -27.93 -3.42 -7.12
N LEU A 181 -28.16 -2.85 -5.95
CA LEU A 181 -27.48 -3.18 -4.69
C LEU A 181 -28.46 -3.66 -3.61
N THR A 182 -29.69 -4.04 -4.00
CA THR A 182 -30.77 -4.35 -3.05
C THR A 182 -30.53 -5.63 -2.26
N ASP A 183 -29.86 -6.62 -2.85
CA ASP A 183 -29.57 -7.92 -2.24
C ASP A 183 -28.18 -7.98 -1.59
N LEU A 184 -27.52 -6.83 -1.35
CA LEU A 184 -26.25 -6.80 -0.64
C LEU A 184 -26.38 -7.33 0.78
N ASP A 185 -25.33 -8.03 1.23
CA ASP A 185 -25.25 -8.49 2.61
C ASP A 185 -25.19 -7.28 3.57
N SER A 186 -26.14 -7.24 4.51
CA SER A 186 -26.23 -6.20 5.53
C SER A 186 -24.94 -6.00 6.34
N ARG A 187 -24.10 -7.04 6.46
CA ARG A 187 -22.82 -6.98 7.18
C ARG A 187 -21.86 -5.98 6.56
N TYR A 188 -21.92 -5.71 5.26
CA TYR A 188 -20.97 -4.81 4.58
C TYR A 188 -21.02 -3.38 5.15
N ALA A 189 -22.17 -2.94 5.65
CA ALA A 189 -22.33 -1.62 6.26
C ALA A 189 -21.55 -1.46 7.58
N ASP A 190 -21.27 -2.55 8.27
CA ASP A 190 -20.53 -2.58 9.55
C ASP A 190 -19.03 -2.84 9.35
N ILE A 191 -18.60 -3.17 8.12
CA ILE A 191 -17.19 -3.38 7.79
C ILE A 191 -16.50 -2.03 7.62
N GLU A 192 -15.43 -1.83 8.39
CA GLU A 192 -14.49 -0.74 8.16
C GLU A 192 -13.53 -1.13 7.02
N LEU A 193 -13.61 -0.44 5.88
CA LEU A 193 -12.67 -0.64 4.79
C LEU A 193 -11.63 0.48 4.77
N ILE A 194 -10.37 0.11 4.94
CA ILE A 194 -9.21 1.00 4.81
C ILE A 194 -8.48 0.63 3.52
N VAL A 195 -8.40 1.59 2.61
CA VAL A 195 -7.72 1.45 1.32
C VAL A 195 -6.39 2.18 1.38
N ALA A 196 -5.31 1.44 1.17
CA ALA A 196 -3.97 2.00 1.05
C ALA A 196 -3.76 2.52 -0.38
N CYS A 197 -3.57 3.83 -0.50
CA CYS A 197 -3.44 4.53 -1.78
C CYS A 197 -2.44 5.68 -1.66
N ASP A 198 -1.34 5.59 -2.41
CA ASP A 198 -0.27 6.58 -2.41
C ASP A 198 -0.33 7.53 -3.63
N VAL A 199 -1.45 7.50 -4.36
CA VAL A 199 -1.66 8.33 -5.55
C VAL A 199 -2.90 9.20 -5.39
N ASP A 200 -2.81 10.43 -5.89
CA ASP A 200 -3.90 11.41 -5.85
C ASP A 200 -4.75 11.42 -7.12
N ASN A 201 -4.42 10.57 -8.09
CA ASN A 201 -5.07 10.53 -9.40
C ASN A 201 -6.60 10.38 -9.27
N PRO A 202 -7.39 11.22 -9.98
CA PRO A 202 -8.84 11.09 -10.03
C PRO A 202 -9.26 9.85 -10.85
N LEU A 203 -10.56 9.56 -10.90
CA LEU A 203 -11.07 8.42 -11.66
C LEU A 203 -10.83 8.58 -13.17
N CYS A 204 -11.19 9.75 -13.73
CA CYS A 204 -11.21 10.01 -15.18
C CYS A 204 -10.35 11.22 -15.58
N GLY A 205 -10.15 11.39 -16.89
CA GLY A 205 -9.46 12.52 -17.52
C GLY A 205 -7.97 12.30 -17.72
N ASP A 206 -7.25 13.36 -18.12
CA ASP A 206 -5.82 13.26 -18.50
C ASP A 206 -4.92 12.73 -17.37
N ASN A 207 -5.31 12.96 -16.11
CA ASN A 207 -4.63 12.44 -14.92
C ASN A 207 -5.37 11.24 -14.29
N GLY A 208 -6.37 10.69 -14.97
CA GLY A 208 -7.24 9.62 -14.49
C GLY A 208 -6.62 8.23 -14.57
N ALA A 209 -7.38 7.23 -14.10
CA ALA A 209 -6.95 5.83 -14.01
C ALA A 209 -6.43 5.29 -15.36
N SER A 210 -7.24 5.45 -16.40
CA SER A 210 -6.97 4.92 -17.74
C SER A 210 -5.76 5.59 -18.39
N HIS A 211 -5.63 6.91 -18.27
CA HIS A 211 -4.55 7.67 -18.89
C HIS A 211 -3.19 7.42 -18.23
N ILE A 212 -3.15 7.38 -16.90
CA ILE A 212 -1.89 7.28 -16.15
C ILE A 212 -1.45 5.83 -15.98
N PHE A 213 -2.37 4.91 -15.68
CA PHE A 213 -2.05 3.53 -15.34
C PHE A 213 -2.46 2.51 -16.39
N GLY A 214 -3.29 2.87 -17.37
CA GLY A 214 -3.69 1.97 -18.47
C GLY A 214 -2.51 1.46 -19.31
N PRO A 215 -1.54 2.31 -19.73
CA PRO A 215 -0.45 1.86 -20.61
C PRO A 215 0.41 0.73 -20.03
N GLN A 216 0.77 0.80 -18.74
CA GLN A 216 1.55 -0.27 -18.08
C GLN A 216 0.75 -1.59 -17.96
N LYS A 217 -0.58 -1.50 -17.99
CA LYS A 217 -1.52 -2.63 -18.01
C LYS A 217 -1.81 -3.16 -19.42
N GLY A 218 -1.16 -2.61 -20.46
CA GLY A 218 -1.30 -3.08 -21.84
C GLY A 218 -2.27 -2.28 -22.71
N ALA A 219 -2.84 -1.16 -22.22
CA ALA A 219 -3.76 -0.36 -23.02
C ALA A 219 -3.04 0.41 -24.14
N SER A 220 -3.54 0.30 -25.38
CA SER A 220 -3.19 1.21 -26.48
C SER A 220 -3.78 2.61 -26.25
N PRO A 221 -3.27 3.66 -26.93
CA PRO A 221 -3.85 5.01 -26.84
C PRO A 221 -5.36 5.06 -27.12
N GLU A 222 -5.87 4.24 -28.06
CA GLU A 222 -7.29 4.14 -28.37
C GLU A 222 -8.07 3.45 -27.26
N GLN A 223 -7.50 2.39 -26.66
CA GLN A 223 -8.10 1.68 -25.54
C GLN A 223 -8.15 2.55 -24.28
N VAL A 224 -7.14 3.41 -24.06
CA VAL A 224 -7.14 4.39 -22.96
C VAL A 224 -8.37 5.30 -23.05
N VAL A 225 -8.64 5.87 -24.23
CA VAL A 225 -9.80 6.74 -24.44
C VAL A 225 -11.13 5.99 -24.26
N MET A 226 -11.19 4.73 -24.69
CA MET A 226 -12.36 3.89 -24.51
C MET A 226 -12.63 3.60 -23.02
N LEU A 227 -11.60 3.22 -22.28
CA LEU A 227 -11.68 2.93 -20.84
C LEU A 227 -12.01 4.17 -20.02
N ASP A 228 -11.43 5.33 -20.33
CA ASP A 228 -11.74 6.59 -19.64
C ASP A 228 -13.22 6.95 -19.77
N LYS A 229 -13.80 6.81 -20.98
CA LYS A 229 -15.24 7.00 -21.22
C LYS A 229 -16.11 5.98 -20.51
N ALA A 230 -15.66 4.73 -20.44
CA ALA A 230 -16.39 3.67 -19.74
C ALA A 230 -16.44 3.95 -18.22
N LEU A 231 -15.33 4.41 -17.63
CA LEU A 231 -15.28 4.86 -16.24
C LEU A 231 -16.11 6.13 -16.02
N GLU A 232 -16.12 7.06 -16.98
CA GLU A 232 -16.97 8.25 -16.92
C GLU A 232 -18.46 7.85 -16.90
N ASN A 233 -18.89 6.92 -17.75
CA ASN A 233 -20.24 6.39 -17.73
C ASN A 233 -20.57 5.74 -16.38
N PHE A 234 -19.65 4.95 -15.82
CA PHE A 234 -19.83 4.33 -14.51
C PHE A 234 -20.05 5.38 -13.41
N ALA A 235 -19.23 6.43 -13.37
CA ALA A 235 -19.39 7.52 -12.43
C ALA A 235 -20.74 8.25 -12.59
N GLN A 236 -21.16 8.52 -13.83
CA GLN A 236 -22.44 9.19 -14.12
C GLN A 236 -23.64 8.37 -13.64
N VAL A 237 -23.65 7.05 -13.89
CA VAL A 237 -24.72 6.16 -13.42
C VAL A 237 -24.79 6.18 -11.90
N VAL A 238 -23.64 6.04 -11.22
CA VAL A 238 -23.56 6.07 -9.76
C VAL A 238 -24.06 7.39 -9.16
N GLU A 239 -23.66 8.52 -9.73
CA GLU A 239 -24.12 9.85 -9.31
C GLU A 239 -25.64 10.00 -9.53
N SER A 240 -26.15 9.55 -10.69
CA SER A 240 -27.57 9.65 -11.03
C SER A 240 -28.49 8.82 -10.12
N GLN A 241 -27.99 7.67 -9.62
CA GLN A 241 -28.73 6.80 -8.71
C GLN A 241 -28.53 7.17 -7.23
N GLY A 242 -27.66 8.14 -6.92
CA GLY A 242 -27.37 8.57 -5.55
C GLY A 242 -26.71 7.48 -4.70
N CYS A 243 -25.97 6.55 -5.33
CA CYS A 243 -25.37 5.40 -4.63
C CYS A 243 -24.16 5.79 -3.77
N VAL A 244 -23.62 6.99 -3.92
CA VAL A 244 -22.44 7.46 -3.17
C VAL A 244 -22.77 8.74 -2.41
N ARG A 245 -22.28 8.85 -1.17
CA ARG A 245 -22.45 10.02 -0.30
C ARG A 245 -21.35 11.06 -0.53
N GLY A 246 -21.66 12.34 -0.32
CA GLY A 246 -20.70 13.47 -0.38
C GLY A 246 -21.07 14.52 -1.43
N ASP A 247 -20.57 15.74 -1.25
CA ASP A 247 -20.89 16.89 -2.12
C ASP A 247 -20.02 16.96 -3.38
N ASP A 248 -18.84 16.32 -3.37
CA ASP A 248 -17.91 16.32 -4.50
C ASP A 248 -18.29 15.25 -5.55
N PRO A 249 -18.27 15.61 -6.85
CA PRO A 249 -18.47 14.67 -7.95
C PRO A 249 -17.49 13.51 -7.88
N VAL A 250 -17.99 12.29 -8.04
CA VAL A 250 -17.22 11.07 -7.78
C VAL A 250 -16.03 10.94 -8.72
N HIS A 251 -16.18 11.38 -9.96
CA HIS A 251 -15.12 11.37 -10.97
C HIS A 251 -13.90 12.27 -10.63
N LYS A 252 -14.04 13.22 -9.69
CA LYS A 252 -12.95 14.14 -9.27
C LYS A 252 -12.35 13.81 -7.92
N ARG A 253 -12.84 12.79 -7.22
CA ARG A 253 -12.36 12.45 -5.88
C ARG A 253 -10.91 11.98 -5.95
N THR A 254 -10.07 12.56 -5.10
CA THR A 254 -8.66 12.21 -4.97
C THR A 254 -8.51 10.72 -4.65
N GLY A 255 -7.58 10.05 -5.33
CA GLY A 255 -7.26 8.63 -5.14
C GLY A 255 -8.22 7.65 -5.81
N TYR A 256 -9.33 8.11 -6.39
CA TYR A 256 -10.28 7.20 -7.07
C TYR A 256 -9.70 6.58 -8.34
N GLY A 257 -8.62 7.12 -8.90
CA GLY A 257 -7.91 6.54 -10.04
C GLY A 257 -7.06 5.31 -9.71
N ALA A 258 -6.83 5.04 -8.42
CA ALA A 258 -6.00 3.92 -7.99
C ALA A 258 -6.57 2.58 -8.43
N ALA A 259 -5.67 1.62 -8.71
CA ALA A 259 -6.03 0.27 -9.14
C ALA A 259 -7.05 0.19 -10.30
N GLY A 260 -6.99 1.14 -11.25
CA GLY A 260 -7.92 1.12 -12.40
C GLY A 260 -9.33 1.55 -12.03
N GLY A 261 -9.49 2.36 -10.98
CA GLY A 261 -10.76 2.86 -10.52
C GLY A 261 -11.38 2.08 -9.37
N ALA A 262 -10.69 1.09 -8.78
CA ALA A 262 -11.26 0.20 -7.76
C ALA A 262 -11.96 0.89 -6.57
N PRO A 263 -11.47 2.04 -6.05
CA PRO A 263 -12.17 2.80 -5.01
C PRO A 263 -13.61 3.20 -5.38
N MET A 264 -13.92 3.34 -6.67
CA MET A 264 -15.25 3.62 -7.17
C MET A 264 -16.24 2.52 -6.77
N GLY A 265 -15.96 1.27 -7.14
CA GLY A 265 -16.79 0.11 -6.79
C GLY A 265 -16.80 -0.17 -5.29
N LEU A 266 -15.66 -0.03 -4.60
CA LEU A 266 -15.58 -0.22 -3.15
C LEU A 266 -16.45 0.79 -2.38
N GLY A 267 -16.50 2.05 -2.84
CA GLY A 267 -17.33 3.10 -2.26
C GLY A 267 -18.85 2.88 -2.40
N LEU A 268 -19.28 1.96 -3.28
CA LEU A 268 -20.68 1.53 -3.38
C LEU A 268 -21.07 0.51 -2.29
N LEU A 269 -20.09 -0.24 -1.79
CA LEU A 269 -20.31 -1.37 -0.89
C LEU A 269 -20.00 -1.03 0.57
N PHE A 270 -18.99 -0.20 0.81
CA PHE A 270 -18.39 -0.02 2.12
C PHE A 270 -18.30 1.45 2.53
N ASN A 271 -18.29 1.70 3.84
CA ASN A 271 -17.82 2.96 4.39
C ASN A 271 -16.28 2.99 4.34
N MET A 272 -15.75 3.39 3.18
CA MET A 272 -14.33 3.34 2.87
C MET A 272 -13.57 4.59 3.36
N GLN A 273 -12.38 4.36 3.92
CA GLN A 273 -11.37 5.39 4.14
C GLN A 273 -10.19 5.14 3.21
N ILE A 274 -9.77 6.16 2.47
CA ILE A 274 -8.53 6.14 1.70
C ILE A 274 -7.44 6.79 2.55
N LYS A 275 -6.34 6.07 2.79
CA LYS A 275 -5.18 6.55 3.54
C LYS A 275 -3.89 6.29 2.75
N PRO A 276 -2.86 7.13 2.90
CA PRO A 276 -1.51 6.77 2.48
C PRO A 276 -1.12 5.43 3.12
N GLY A 277 -0.50 4.54 2.37
CA GLY A 277 -0.27 3.18 2.82
C GLY A 277 0.66 3.11 4.03
N ILE A 278 1.67 3.98 4.11
CA ILE A 278 2.50 4.09 5.32
C ILE A 278 1.70 4.51 6.56
N GLU A 279 0.78 5.45 6.44
CA GLU A 279 -0.01 5.92 7.61
C GLU A 279 -0.91 4.78 8.10
N MET A 280 -1.48 4.00 7.18
CA MET A 280 -2.22 2.79 7.51
C MET A 280 -1.33 1.78 8.25
N VAL A 281 -0.14 1.49 7.75
CA VAL A 281 0.79 0.52 8.38
C VAL A 281 1.19 0.99 9.77
N LEU A 282 1.49 2.28 9.94
CA LEU A 282 1.86 2.86 11.24
C LEU A 282 0.70 2.82 12.25
N ASP A 283 -0.54 3.08 11.81
CA ASP A 283 -1.73 2.97 12.66
C ASP A 283 -1.92 1.52 13.16
N VAL A 284 -1.84 0.54 12.25
CA VAL A 284 -2.01 -0.89 12.54
C VAL A 284 -0.92 -1.43 13.48
N LEU A 285 0.30 -0.98 13.29
CA LEU A 285 1.45 -1.34 14.12
C LEU A 285 1.53 -0.54 15.44
N GLN A 286 0.58 0.38 15.68
CA GLN A 286 0.60 1.29 16.82
C GLN A 286 1.94 2.01 17.01
N ALA A 287 2.48 2.53 15.90
CA ALA A 287 3.80 3.17 15.90
C ALA A 287 3.91 4.27 16.96
N ASP A 288 2.84 5.03 17.22
CA ASP A 288 2.84 6.08 18.24
C ASP A 288 3.11 5.55 19.65
N GLU A 289 2.55 4.39 20.02
CA GLU A 289 2.81 3.74 21.30
C GLU A 289 4.24 3.19 21.37
N VAL A 290 4.73 2.63 20.26
CA VAL A 290 6.11 2.16 20.14
C VAL A 290 7.10 3.32 20.33
N LEU A 291 6.78 4.49 19.78
CA LEU A 291 7.60 5.70 19.85
C LEU A 291 7.63 6.34 21.25
N LYS A 292 6.62 6.10 22.11
CA LYS A 292 6.57 6.72 23.45
C LYS A 292 7.86 6.47 24.25
N GLY A 293 8.47 7.56 24.69
CA GLY A 293 9.71 7.54 25.48
C GLY A 293 10.95 7.13 24.69
N ALA A 294 10.91 7.06 23.37
CA ALA A 294 12.10 6.85 22.56
C ALA A 294 12.98 8.10 22.56
N ASP A 295 14.29 7.91 22.63
CA ASP A 295 15.30 8.97 22.56
C ASP A 295 15.77 9.22 21.12
N LEU A 296 15.57 8.25 20.24
CA LEU A 296 16.04 8.25 18.86
C LEU A 296 15.20 7.32 17.99
N VAL A 297 14.86 7.77 16.78
CA VAL A 297 14.35 6.93 15.70
C VAL A 297 15.40 6.77 14.62
N ILE A 298 15.56 5.55 14.12
CA ILE A 298 16.36 5.25 12.94
C ILE A 298 15.43 4.61 11.91
N THR A 299 15.38 5.18 10.72
CA THR A 299 14.62 4.65 9.59
C THR A 299 15.51 4.51 8.37
N GLY A 300 15.00 3.90 7.30
CA GLY A 300 15.77 3.59 6.11
C GLY A 300 14.91 3.08 4.97
N GLU A 301 15.40 3.23 3.75
CA GLU A 301 14.87 2.57 2.56
C GLU A 301 16.00 2.40 1.52
N GLY A 302 15.76 1.63 0.44
CA GLY A 302 16.77 1.36 -0.58
C GLY A 302 17.35 2.62 -1.24
N GLN A 303 16.49 3.60 -1.52
CA GLN A 303 16.90 4.90 -2.06
C GLN A 303 16.02 6.01 -1.49
N MET A 304 16.63 7.01 -0.86
CA MET A 304 15.92 8.21 -0.40
C MET A 304 16.11 9.36 -1.38
N ASP A 305 15.01 9.95 -1.82
CA ASP A 305 14.97 11.11 -2.72
C ASP A 305 13.72 11.97 -2.45
N ASN A 306 13.43 12.95 -3.32
CA ASN A 306 12.24 13.78 -3.16
C ASN A 306 10.90 13.00 -3.21
N GLN A 307 10.87 11.80 -3.77
CA GLN A 307 9.67 10.96 -3.76
C GLN A 307 9.43 10.33 -2.39
N THR A 308 10.46 10.22 -1.54
CA THR A 308 10.30 9.78 -0.15
C THR A 308 9.32 10.69 0.61
N LEU A 309 9.31 11.99 0.31
CA LEU A 309 8.35 12.96 0.88
C LEU A 309 6.90 12.72 0.45
N GLN A 310 6.67 11.95 -0.61
CA GLN A 310 5.33 11.67 -1.14
C GLN A 310 4.62 10.56 -0.35
N GLY A 311 4.92 10.42 0.94
CA GLY A 311 4.26 9.44 1.80
C GLY A 311 4.91 8.06 1.85
N LYS A 312 6.23 7.94 1.61
CA LYS A 312 6.93 6.66 1.81
C LYS A 312 7.26 6.38 3.27
N THR A 313 7.69 5.15 3.53
CA THR A 313 8.03 4.62 4.85
C THR A 313 8.89 5.55 5.72
N PRO A 314 10.07 6.04 5.27
CA PRO A 314 10.92 6.88 6.12
C PRO A 314 10.27 8.21 6.50
N TYR A 315 9.49 8.80 5.59
CA TYR A 315 8.79 10.04 5.84
C TYR A 315 7.70 9.87 6.89
N GLY A 316 6.87 8.83 6.76
CA GLY A 316 5.75 8.59 7.69
C GLY A 316 6.21 8.44 9.13
N ILE A 317 7.22 7.58 9.38
CA ILE A 317 7.72 7.38 10.74
C ILE A 317 8.47 8.61 11.28
N ALA A 318 9.24 9.31 10.44
CA ALA A 318 9.93 10.53 10.84
C ALA A 318 8.94 11.62 11.27
N LYS A 319 7.83 11.75 10.54
CA LYS A 319 6.74 12.68 10.89
C LYS A 319 6.09 12.34 12.24
N ARG A 320 5.75 11.07 12.48
CA ARG A 320 5.20 10.62 13.78
C ARG A 320 6.19 10.86 14.93
N ALA A 321 7.48 10.60 14.71
CA ALA A 321 8.54 10.86 15.68
C ALA A 321 8.71 12.36 15.98
N SER A 322 8.70 13.20 14.94
CA SER A 322 8.82 14.65 15.03
C SER A 322 7.68 15.28 15.83
N LEU A 323 6.44 14.80 15.65
CA LEU A 323 5.29 15.22 16.45
C LEU A 323 5.44 14.94 17.96
N GLN A 324 6.27 13.96 18.32
CA GLN A 324 6.62 13.63 19.71
C GLN A 324 7.94 14.27 20.17
N GLY A 325 8.59 15.08 19.32
CA GLY A 325 9.87 15.71 19.61
C GLY A 325 11.07 14.76 19.59
N ILE A 326 10.93 13.59 18.95
CA ILE A 326 11.96 12.55 18.92
C ILE A 326 12.84 12.75 17.68
N PRO A 327 14.18 12.85 17.82
CA PRO A 327 15.05 13.02 16.66
C PRO A 327 15.08 11.76 15.79
N THR A 328 15.16 11.95 14.48
CA THR A 328 15.17 10.88 13.47
C THR A 328 16.42 10.91 12.61
N ILE A 329 17.01 9.74 12.38
CA ILE A 329 18.13 9.53 11.44
C ILE A 329 17.68 8.60 10.32
N GLY A 330 17.83 9.05 9.07
CA GLY A 330 17.61 8.21 7.89
C GLY A 330 18.90 7.54 7.41
N ILE A 331 18.84 6.24 7.13
CA ILE A 331 19.94 5.47 6.54
C ILE A 331 19.44 4.82 5.24
N ALA A 332 19.97 5.25 4.10
CA ALA A 332 19.55 4.79 2.79
C ALA A 332 20.60 3.92 2.10
N GLY A 333 20.17 3.01 1.23
CA GLY A 333 21.06 2.35 0.27
C GLY A 333 21.85 3.40 -0.51
N SER A 334 21.12 4.28 -1.21
CA SER A 334 21.63 5.47 -1.89
C SER A 334 20.81 6.71 -1.55
N LEU A 335 21.42 7.89 -1.73
CA LEU A 335 20.73 9.18 -1.68
C LEU A 335 20.56 9.67 -3.13
N GLY A 336 19.34 9.95 -3.53
CA GLY A 336 18.97 10.37 -4.88
C GLY A 336 18.91 11.89 -5.05
N THR A 337 18.12 12.31 -6.03
CA THR A 337 17.94 13.73 -6.38
C THR A 337 17.14 14.47 -5.32
N GLU A 338 17.52 15.72 -5.04
CA GLU A 338 16.79 16.64 -4.16
C GLU A 338 16.54 16.08 -2.74
N VAL A 339 17.44 15.20 -2.28
CA VAL A 339 17.37 14.57 -0.96
C VAL A 339 17.40 15.58 0.18
N GLU A 340 17.92 16.79 -0.07
CA GLU A 340 17.99 17.87 0.91
C GLU A 340 16.61 18.30 1.44
N ALA A 341 15.55 18.09 0.67
CA ALA A 341 14.18 18.40 1.10
C ALA A 341 13.75 17.54 2.31
N LEU A 342 14.36 16.36 2.50
CA LEU A 342 14.07 15.47 3.63
C LEU A 342 14.62 15.97 4.98
N TYR A 343 15.54 16.93 4.99
CA TYR A 343 16.09 17.47 6.25
C TYR A 343 15.05 18.22 7.10
N GLY A 344 13.90 18.58 6.53
CA GLY A 344 12.77 19.13 7.29
C GLY A 344 12.12 18.12 8.24
N GLU A 345 12.22 16.82 7.92
CA GLU A 345 11.55 15.73 8.64
C GLU A 345 12.55 14.83 9.39
N MET A 346 13.77 14.69 8.86
CA MET A 346 14.84 13.89 9.45
C MET A 346 16.04 14.76 9.79
N ASN A 347 16.61 14.57 10.99
CA ASN A 347 17.71 15.40 11.47
C ASN A 347 19.05 15.12 10.77
N SER A 348 19.21 13.93 10.19
CA SER A 348 20.39 13.57 9.39
C SER A 348 20.10 12.39 8.47
N LEU A 349 20.82 12.34 7.35
CA LEU A 349 20.68 11.32 6.31
C LEU A 349 22.05 10.75 5.97
N PHE A 350 22.13 9.43 5.78
CA PHE A 350 23.37 8.73 5.46
C PHE A 350 23.15 7.71 4.35
N GLY A 351 23.96 7.78 3.28
CA GLY A 351 24.08 6.71 2.30
C GLY A 351 24.99 5.58 2.79
N THR A 352 24.71 4.34 2.40
CA THR A 352 25.50 3.17 2.83
C THR A 352 26.56 2.73 1.81
N VAL A 353 26.42 3.09 0.54
CA VAL A 353 27.42 2.79 -0.51
C VAL A 353 28.76 3.45 -0.18
N ARG A 354 29.81 2.64 -0.03
CA ARG A 354 31.15 3.08 0.39
C ARG A 354 32.01 3.70 -0.71
N SER A 355 31.76 3.30 -1.96
CA SER A 355 32.56 3.69 -3.11
C SER A 355 31.78 3.41 -4.39
N PRO A 356 32.10 4.08 -5.51
CA PRO A 356 31.57 3.73 -6.82
C PRO A 356 31.87 2.25 -7.13
N GLN A 357 30.83 1.45 -7.37
CA GLN A 357 30.92 0.03 -7.68
C GLN A 357 29.67 -0.42 -8.46
N SER A 358 29.68 -1.65 -9.01
CA SER A 358 28.51 -2.16 -9.74
C SER A 358 27.32 -2.37 -8.81
N LEU A 359 26.09 -2.25 -9.34
CA LEU A 359 24.87 -2.48 -8.56
C LEU A 359 24.86 -3.87 -7.93
N GLU A 360 25.26 -4.90 -8.68
CA GLU A 360 25.37 -6.27 -8.16
C GLU A 360 26.27 -6.35 -6.91
N GLN A 361 27.40 -5.64 -6.91
CA GLN A 361 28.29 -5.60 -5.76
C GLN A 361 27.70 -4.78 -4.61
N VAL A 362 27.02 -3.66 -4.89
CA VAL A 362 26.29 -2.88 -3.87
C VAL A 362 25.28 -3.76 -3.14
N LEU A 363 24.43 -4.49 -3.89
CA LEU A 363 23.38 -5.34 -3.35
C LEU A 363 23.97 -6.49 -2.52
N ARG A 364 25.06 -7.11 -2.99
CA ARG A 364 25.75 -8.21 -2.28
C ARG A 364 26.40 -7.75 -0.98
N GLU A 365 26.93 -6.53 -0.94
CA GLU A 365 27.60 -5.97 0.24
C GLU A 365 26.66 -5.19 1.18
N ALA A 366 25.35 -5.15 0.89
CA ALA A 366 24.39 -4.28 1.57
C ALA A 366 24.36 -4.46 3.10
N GLU A 367 24.31 -5.71 3.59
CA GLU A 367 24.30 -6.03 5.02
C GLU A 367 25.53 -5.44 5.75
N LEU A 368 26.73 -5.68 5.18
CA LEU A 368 27.99 -5.21 5.75
C LEU A 368 28.09 -3.69 5.72
N ASN A 369 27.69 -3.08 4.60
CA ASN A 369 27.73 -1.63 4.43
C ASN A 369 26.78 -0.92 5.38
N LEU A 370 25.55 -1.42 5.52
CA LEU A 370 24.54 -0.89 6.42
C LEU A 370 24.98 -1.01 7.90
N THR A 371 25.44 -2.19 8.32
CA THR A 371 25.93 -2.43 9.69
C THR A 371 27.08 -1.47 10.03
N ARG A 372 28.04 -1.30 9.12
CA ARG A 372 29.18 -0.38 9.31
C ARG A 372 28.71 1.08 9.42
N THR A 373 27.81 1.51 8.55
CA THR A 373 27.27 2.88 8.58
C THR A 373 26.54 3.14 9.89
N ALA A 374 25.67 2.23 10.32
CA ALA A 374 24.94 2.32 11.58
C ALA A 374 25.89 2.41 12.79
N ARG A 375 26.93 1.57 12.83
CA ARG A 375 27.99 1.64 13.86
C ARG A 375 28.69 2.99 13.90
N ASN A 376 29.02 3.56 12.73
CA ASN A 376 29.71 4.85 12.66
C ASN A 376 28.81 6.03 13.07
N ILE A 377 27.51 5.96 12.76
CA ILE A 377 26.52 6.93 13.26
C ILE A 377 26.48 6.86 14.79
N ALA A 378 26.31 5.66 15.35
CA ALA A 378 26.31 5.48 16.80
C ALA A 378 27.61 6.00 17.47
N SER A 379 28.77 5.72 16.87
CA SER A 379 30.05 6.24 17.34
C SER A 379 30.13 7.77 17.30
N THR A 380 29.54 8.39 16.27
CA THR A 380 29.46 9.85 16.13
C THR A 380 28.56 10.46 17.20
N LEU A 381 27.39 9.85 17.50
CA LEU A 381 26.51 10.29 18.59
C LEU A 381 27.22 10.23 19.96
N ARG A 382 27.95 9.13 20.23
CA ARG A 382 28.74 9.00 21.46
C ARG A 382 29.83 10.07 21.55
N LEU A 383 30.48 10.39 20.44
CA LEU A 383 31.48 11.46 20.37
C LEU A 383 30.84 12.83 20.63
N GLY A 384 29.69 13.14 20.02
CA GLY A 384 28.95 14.37 20.26
C GLY A 384 28.59 14.54 21.74
N HIS A 385 28.11 13.48 22.39
CA HIS A 385 27.82 13.49 23.82
C HIS A 385 29.07 13.74 24.70
N ALA A 386 30.26 13.33 24.25
CA ALA A 386 31.50 13.60 24.97
C ALA A 386 32.00 15.04 24.78
N ILE A 387 31.71 15.67 23.64
CA ILE A 387 32.12 17.04 23.32
C ILE A 387 31.22 18.07 23.99
N PHE A 388 29.89 17.87 23.97
CA PHE A 388 28.89 18.86 24.38
C PHE A 388 28.29 18.57 25.77
N LYS A 389 29.08 17.97 26.66
CA LYS A 389 28.68 17.59 28.02
C LYS A 389 28.78 18.72 29.03
#